data_AF-D6YVN4-F1
#
_entry.id   AF-D6YVN4-F1
#
_cell.length_a   1.000
_cell.length_b   1.000
_cell.length_c   1.000
_cell.angle_alpha   90.00
_cell.angle_beta   90.00
_cell.angle_gamma   90.00
#
_symmetry.space_group_name_H-M   'P 1'
#
loop_
_entity.id
_entity.type
_entity.pdbx_description
1 polymer ?
#
loop_
_entity_poly.entity_id
_entity_poly.type
_entity_poly.pdbx_seq_one_letter_code
_entity_poly.pdbx_strand_id
1 'polypeptide(L)'
;MNAPAYEVNIDGLVGPTHSYGGLSKGNLASIENAGNISNPKIAALQGLNKMKQMADYGYRQLILPPHERPHLPTLRALGYTGVDNRIPGKVYQDNPELLYQYSSAASMFAANAATATPSIDAADNRLHLTPANKAATPHRIIEAETTLRLLRTIFPNPTFFTIHPPLPFHPLFHDEGAANHIRFCTDLRYVGVHLFVYGKANEMDDLPEERIYTPRQTLEAQKAIARSHRLDPSQVVYAMQSTEALNQGVFHNDLISMGCHDLFIYHELAFENPEAVLDELKNTFNEICDQPLKTIKVANNEIHLKAAIKTYFFNSQIIKLQDGGFVLFCPKQCQNHQDVNKYLTNLLKDPKSPIADIHYIDLDQSMRNGGGPACLRFSTVLTDIELEQVNPNLFLTDKLYDRLSEWINIHYRDSLKLEDLADPSLVDETQEALNVLTQILDLGRIYDFQQ
;
A
#
# COMPACT_ATOMS: atom_id res chain seq x y z
N MET A 1 11.40 26.74 16.66
CA MET A 1 10.78 26.24 15.43
C MET A 1 11.13 24.77 15.33
N ASN A 2 10.15 23.90 15.09
CA ASN A 2 10.42 22.47 14.90
C ASN A 2 11.31 22.26 13.68
N ALA A 3 12.18 21.25 13.72
CA ALA A 3 13.08 20.90 12.63
C ALA A 3 12.28 20.64 11.33
N PRO A 4 12.85 20.89 10.13
CA PRO A 4 12.22 20.53 8.87
C PRO A 4 11.78 19.06 8.88
N ALA A 5 10.57 18.79 8.39
CA ALA A 5 10.02 17.45 8.27
C ALA A 5 9.50 17.23 6.86
N TYR A 6 9.57 15.99 6.41
CA TYR A 6 9.34 15.63 5.03
C TYR A 6 8.52 14.36 4.94
N GLU A 7 7.55 14.35 4.03
CA GLU A 7 6.85 13.13 3.68
C GLU A 7 7.78 12.30 2.79
N VAL A 8 7.97 11.04 3.18
CA VAL A 8 8.77 10.05 2.47
C VAL A 8 7.83 8.94 2.04
N ASN A 9 7.72 8.71 0.73
CA ASN A 9 7.00 7.58 0.18
C ASN A 9 7.92 6.36 0.14
N ILE A 10 7.38 5.20 0.51
CA ILE A 10 8.03 3.91 0.38
C ILE A 10 7.21 3.13 -0.64
N ASP A 11 7.73 3.04 -1.87
CA ASP A 11 7.03 2.45 -2.99
C ASP A 11 7.52 1.01 -3.26
N GLY A 12 6.58 0.11 -3.49
CA GLY A 12 6.86 -1.28 -3.83
C GLY A 12 7.31 -1.42 -5.29
N LEU A 13 8.53 -1.91 -5.50
CA LEU A 13 9.00 -2.31 -6.82
C LEU A 13 8.36 -3.63 -7.22
N VAL A 14 7.72 -3.67 -8.39
CA VAL A 14 6.99 -4.84 -8.88
C VAL A 14 7.93 -6.02 -9.09
N GLY A 15 7.56 -7.21 -8.61
CA GLY A 15 8.38 -8.42 -8.70
C GLY A 15 8.35 -9.08 -10.09
N PRO A 16 9.37 -9.89 -10.45
CA PRO A 16 9.47 -10.52 -11.78
C PRO A 16 8.37 -11.57 -12.05
N THR A 17 7.69 -12.06 -11.01
CA THR A 17 6.58 -13.03 -11.10
C THR A 17 5.20 -12.38 -11.13
N HIS A 18 5.11 -11.06 -11.37
CA HIS A 18 3.82 -10.36 -11.53
C HIS A 18 2.93 -11.12 -12.51
N SER A 19 1.75 -11.49 -12.06
CA SER A 19 0.83 -12.36 -12.78
C SER A 19 -0.60 -12.15 -12.28
N TYR A 20 -1.59 -12.56 -13.09
CA TYR A 20 -3.00 -12.40 -12.77
C TYR A 20 -3.60 -13.71 -12.25
N GLY A 21 -3.38 -14.00 -10.96
CA GLY A 21 -3.81 -15.26 -10.34
C GLY A 21 -5.24 -15.30 -9.81
N GLY A 22 -5.99 -14.19 -9.78
CA GLY A 22 -7.36 -14.16 -9.23
C GLY A 22 -7.48 -14.48 -7.74
N LEU A 23 -6.45 -14.17 -6.95
CA LEU A 23 -6.24 -14.75 -5.61
C LEU A 23 -6.97 -14.03 -4.48
N SER A 24 -7.60 -12.89 -4.75
CA SER A 24 -8.17 -12.00 -3.74
C SER A 24 -9.69 -11.91 -3.83
N LYS A 25 -10.40 -12.71 -3.02
CA LYS A 25 -11.86 -12.57 -2.86
C LYS A 25 -12.22 -11.15 -2.40
N GLY A 26 -13.23 -10.54 -3.02
CA GLY A 26 -13.61 -9.14 -2.80
C GLY A 26 -12.85 -8.10 -3.63
N ASN A 27 -11.71 -8.48 -4.23
CA ASN A 27 -11.02 -7.63 -5.21
C ASN A 27 -11.52 -7.99 -6.62
N LEU A 28 -12.48 -7.20 -7.11
CA LEU A 28 -13.12 -7.43 -8.41
C LEU A 28 -12.10 -7.41 -9.57
N ALA A 29 -11.14 -6.48 -9.56
CA ALA A 29 -10.13 -6.39 -10.61
C ALA A 29 -9.27 -7.65 -10.70
N SER A 30 -8.84 -8.18 -9.54
CA SER A 30 -8.09 -9.44 -9.47
C SER A 30 -8.87 -10.61 -10.06
N ILE A 31 -10.17 -10.72 -9.74
CA ILE A 31 -11.04 -11.80 -10.21
C ILE A 31 -11.30 -11.69 -11.72
N GLU A 32 -11.64 -10.50 -12.21
CA GLU A 32 -11.97 -10.26 -13.62
C GLU A 32 -10.78 -10.48 -14.57
N ASN A 33 -9.55 -10.31 -14.09
CA ASN A 33 -8.34 -10.48 -14.89
C ASN A 33 -7.66 -11.84 -14.69
N ALA A 34 -8.22 -12.73 -13.88
CA ALA A 34 -7.63 -14.02 -13.59
C ALA A 34 -7.31 -14.82 -14.87
N GLY A 35 -6.09 -15.35 -14.97
CA GLY A 35 -5.62 -16.13 -16.11
C GLY A 35 -5.19 -15.32 -17.35
N ASN A 36 -5.36 -13.99 -17.34
CA ASN A 36 -4.82 -13.14 -18.41
C ASN A 36 -3.28 -13.19 -18.45
N ILE A 37 -2.73 -12.90 -19.63
CA ILE A 37 -1.28 -12.75 -19.79
C ILE A 37 -0.84 -11.43 -19.16
N SER A 38 0.15 -11.50 -18.28
CA SER A 38 0.77 -10.35 -17.63
C SER A 38 2.07 -9.94 -18.31
N ASN A 39 2.52 -8.72 -18.08
CA ASN A 39 3.82 -8.24 -18.53
C ASN A 39 4.60 -7.70 -17.31
N PRO A 40 5.39 -8.55 -16.63
CA PRO A 40 6.17 -8.14 -15.46
C PRO A 40 7.09 -6.95 -15.72
N LYS A 41 7.78 -6.94 -16.87
CA LYS A 41 8.70 -5.86 -17.25
C LYS A 41 8.00 -4.50 -17.30
N ILE A 42 6.88 -4.41 -18.02
CA ILE A 42 6.10 -3.18 -18.11
C ILE A 42 5.51 -2.81 -16.76
N ALA A 43 5.05 -3.77 -15.96
CA ALA A 43 4.53 -3.49 -14.61
C ALA A 43 5.57 -2.81 -13.72
N ALA A 44 6.81 -3.32 -13.72
CA ALA A 44 7.91 -2.74 -12.96
C ALA A 44 8.32 -1.36 -13.49
N LEU A 45 8.41 -1.18 -14.81
CA LEU A 45 8.72 0.13 -15.41
C LEU A 45 7.62 1.17 -15.14
N GLN A 46 6.34 0.78 -15.17
CA GLN A 46 5.21 1.66 -14.82
C GLN A 46 5.32 2.14 -13.37
N GLY A 47 5.56 1.22 -12.42
CA GLY A 47 5.78 1.56 -11.02
C GLY A 47 6.99 2.47 -10.80
N LEU A 48 8.13 2.15 -11.43
CA LEU A 48 9.36 2.94 -11.32
C LEU A 48 9.19 4.36 -11.92
N ASN A 49 8.47 4.49 -13.03
CA ASN A 49 8.14 5.79 -13.62
C ASN A 49 7.23 6.62 -12.71
N LYS A 50 6.28 5.99 -12.00
CA LYS A 50 5.45 6.67 -11.01
C LYS A 50 6.30 7.21 -9.86
N MET A 51 7.23 6.42 -9.34
CA MET A 51 8.17 6.87 -8.31
C MET A 51 8.98 8.07 -8.82
N LYS A 52 9.52 8.00 -10.05
CA LYS A 52 10.28 9.11 -10.64
C LYS A 52 9.47 10.39 -10.77
N GLN A 53 8.21 10.29 -11.20
CA GLN A 53 7.32 11.45 -11.24
C GLN A 53 7.17 12.06 -9.84
N MET A 54 6.92 11.27 -8.79
CA MET A 54 6.81 11.82 -7.43
C MET A 54 8.12 12.49 -6.97
N ALA A 55 9.27 11.90 -7.30
CA ALA A 55 10.58 12.49 -7.00
C ALA A 55 10.77 13.84 -7.70
N ASP A 56 10.33 13.96 -8.96
CA ASP A 56 10.41 15.20 -9.74
C ASP A 56 9.46 16.29 -9.21
N TYR A 57 8.38 15.89 -8.54
CA TYR A 57 7.52 16.79 -7.75
C TYR A 57 8.09 17.14 -6.36
N GLY A 58 9.31 16.69 -6.05
CA GLY A 58 10.03 17.05 -4.82
C GLY A 58 9.77 16.14 -3.62
N TYR A 59 9.05 15.03 -3.81
CA TYR A 59 8.81 14.05 -2.74
C TYR A 59 9.96 13.05 -2.64
N ARG A 60 10.34 12.71 -1.41
CA ARG A 60 11.36 11.67 -1.19
C ARG A 60 10.78 10.30 -1.44
N GLN A 61 11.38 9.53 -2.35
CA GLN A 61 10.95 8.17 -2.66
C GLN A 61 12.00 7.17 -2.20
N LEU A 62 11.57 6.20 -1.40
CA LEU A 62 12.34 5.02 -1.04
C LEU A 62 11.82 3.81 -1.83
N ILE A 63 12.75 2.95 -2.24
CA ILE A 63 12.43 1.69 -2.92
C ILE A 63 12.23 0.59 -1.88
N LEU A 64 11.05 -0.04 -1.91
CA LEU A 64 10.81 -1.32 -1.25
C LEU A 64 10.96 -2.44 -2.30
N PRO A 65 12.03 -3.25 -2.25
CA PRO A 65 12.29 -4.26 -3.27
C PRO A 65 11.25 -5.40 -3.23
N PRO A 66 11.04 -6.12 -4.35
CA PRO A 66 10.15 -7.26 -4.39
C PRO A 66 10.63 -8.40 -3.49
N HIS A 67 9.74 -9.34 -3.18
CA HIS A 67 10.04 -10.50 -2.35
C HIS A 67 10.48 -11.71 -3.20
N GLU A 68 11.10 -12.70 -2.57
CA GLU A 68 11.44 -14.00 -3.19
C GLU A 68 10.18 -14.72 -3.69
N ARG A 69 10.11 -14.96 -5.00
CA ARG A 69 9.00 -15.67 -5.67
C ARG A 69 9.54 -16.55 -6.83
N PRO A 70 8.99 -17.76 -7.05
CA PRO A 70 8.09 -18.52 -6.16
C PRO A 70 8.67 -18.73 -4.77
N HIS A 71 7.82 -18.73 -3.74
CA HIS A 71 8.25 -18.78 -2.33
C HIS A 71 8.54 -20.23 -1.89
N LEU A 72 9.72 -20.72 -2.24
CA LEU A 72 10.17 -22.09 -1.97
C LEU A 72 10.11 -22.48 -0.48
N PRO A 73 10.45 -21.62 0.50
CA PRO A 73 10.35 -21.98 1.91
C PRO A 73 8.95 -22.47 2.32
N THR A 74 7.89 -21.78 1.86
CA THR A 74 6.52 -22.21 2.14
C THR A 74 6.15 -23.50 1.41
N LEU A 75 6.53 -23.64 0.15
CA LEU A 75 6.28 -24.89 -0.60
C LEU A 75 6.97 -26.08 0.09
N ARG A 76 8.19 -25.90 0.61
CA ARG A 76 8.88 -26.93 1.41
C ARG A 76 8.16 -27.22 2.73
N ALA A 77 7.69 -26.20 3.44
CA ALA A 77 6.90 -26.36 4.66
C ALA A 77 5.58 -27.13 4.43
N LEU A 78 5.03 -27.06 3.21
CA LEU A 78 3.86 -27.83 2.78
C LEU A 78 4.20 -29.26 2.32
N GLY A 79 5.46 -29.68 2.41
CA GLY A 79 5.90 -31.06 2.15
C GLY A 79 6.48 -31.32 0.77
N TYR A 80 6.61 -30.31 -0.10
CA TYR A 80 7.26 -30.49 -1.40
C TYR A 80 8.79 -30.61 -1.22
N THR A 81 9.39 -31.65 -1.78
CA THR A 81 10.83 -31.96 -1.66
C THR A 81 11.52 -32.09 -3.02
N GLY A 82 12.85 -32.01 -3.03
CA GLY A 82 13.70 -32.12 -4.23
C GLY A 82 14.54 -30.88 -4.50
N VAL A 83 15.03 -30.78 -5.74
CA VAL A 83 15.82 -29.65 -6.25
C VAL A 83 14.92 -28.41 -6.38
N ASP A 84 15.40 -27.25 -5.91
CA ASP A 84 14.63 -26.00 -5.80
C ASP A 84 13.90 -25.63 -7.08
N ASN A 85 14.60 -25.49 -8.21
CA ASN A 85 13.99 -25.10 -9.48
C ASN A 85 13.01 -26.16 -10.05
N ARG A 86 12.97 -27.38 -9.51
CA ARG A 86 11.98 -28.41 -9.91
C ARG A 86 10.75 -28.45 -9.00
N ILE A 87 10.78 -27.79 -7.84
CA ILE A 87 9.64 -27.78 -6.91
C ILE A 87 8.41 -27.12 -7.55
N PRO A 88 8.47 -25.93 -8.18
CA PRO A 88 7.29 -25.32 -8.79
C PRO A 88 6.58 -26.21 -9.80
N GLY A 89 7.33 -26.91 -10.66
CA GLY A 89 6.77 -27.87 -11.61
C GLY A 89 6.01 -29.03 -10.94
N LYS A 90 6.49 -29.52 -9.79
CA LYS A 90 5.78 -30.55 -9.01
C LYS A 90 4.50 -30.00 -8.39
N VAL A 91 4.58 -28.79 -7.82
CA VAL A 91 3.41 -28.12 -7.25
C VAL A 91 2.36 -27.87 -8.32
N TYR A 92 2.76 -27.44 -9.51
CA TYR A 92 1.84 -27.21 -10.62
C TYR A 92 1.08 -28.47 -11.06
N GLN A 93 1.76 -29.62 -11.09
CA GLN A 93 1.13 -30.91 -11.44
C GLN A 93 0.15 -31.41 -10.38
N ASP A 94 0.39 -31.09 -9.12
CA ASP A 94 -0.42 -31.51 -7.98
C ASP A 94 -1.56 -30.53 -7.70
N ASN A 95 -1.23 -29.25 -7.50
CA ASN A 95 -2.16 -28.16 -7.22
C ASN A 95 -1.64 -26.82 -7.80
N PRO A 96 -2.07 -26.43 -9.02
CA PRO A 96 -1.61 -25.19 -9.65
C PRO A 96 -2.03 -23.93 -8.88
N GLU A 97 -3.19 -23.93 -8.22
CA GLU A 97 -3.64 -22.77 -7.43
C GLU A 97 -2.68 -22.46 -6.27
N LEU A 98 -2.10 -23.51 -5.67
CA LEU A 98 -1.11 -23.36 -4.61
C LEU A 98 0.16 -22.67 -5.12
N LEU A 99 0.60 -23.02 -6.33
CA LEU A 99 1.74 -22.36 -6.96
C LEU A 99 1.44 -20.88 -7.24
N TYR A 100 0.24 -20.57 -7.70
CA TYR A 100 -0.17 -19.19 -7.97
C TYR A 100 -0.15 -18.35 -6.69
N GLN A 101 -0.66 -18.90 -5.59
CA GLN A 101 -0.64 -18.23 -4.28
C GLN A 101 0.78 -17.86 -3.87
N TYR A 102 1.72 -18.81 -3.94
CA TYR A 102 3.08 -18.58 -3.45
C TYR A 102 4.03 -18.01 -4.50
N SER A 103 3.52 -17.59 -5.66
CA SER A 103 4.29 -16.89 -6.70
C SER A 103 3.80 -15.46 -6.94
N SER A 104 2.79 -14.99 -6.20
CA SER A 104 2.21 -13.66 -6.38
C SER A 104 3.21 -12.52 -6.07
N ALA A 105 3.24 -11.49 -6.93
CA ALA A 105 3.99 -10.25 -6.72
C ALA A 105 3.24 -9.21 -5.85
N ALA A 106 2.25 -9.63 -5.05
CA ALA A 106 1.41 -8.74 -4.24
C ALA A 106 2.17 -7.90 -3.18
N SER A 107 3.44 -8.20 -2.91
CA SER A 107 4.31 -7.35 -2.09
C SER A 107 4.56 -5.97 -2.69
N MET A 108 4.31 -5.79 -4.00
CA MET A 108 4.38 -4.48 -4.67
C MET A 108 3.35 -3.47 -4.12
N PHE A 109 2.26 -3.95 -3.54
CA PHE A 109 1.26 -3.09 -2.90
C PHE A 109 1.74 -2.66 -1.51
N ALA A 110 2.68 -1.72 -1.50
CA ALA A 110 3.35 -1.25 -0.30
C ALA A 110 2.42 -0.50 0.67
N ALA A 111 1.26 0.00 0.23
CA ALA A 111 0.23 0.51 1.14
C ALA A 111 -0.14 -0.50 2.23
N ASN A 112 -0.02 -1.81 1.95
CA ASN A 112 -0.25 -2.84 2.95
C ASN A 112 1.02 -3.32 3.65
N ALA A 113 2.21 -2.85 3.28
CA ALA A 113 3.46 -3.38 3.84
C ALA A 113 3.53 -3.20 5.36
N ALA A 114 3.18 -2.01 5.85
CA ALA A 114 3.21 -1.67 7.26
C ALA A 114 2.25 -0.53 7.58
N THR A 115 2.02 -0.32 8.87
CA THR A 115 1.54 0.97 9.40
C THR A 115 2.74 1.73 9.96
N ALA A 116 2.78 3.05 9.76
CA ALA A 116 3.84 3.92 10.27
C ALA A 116 3.25 5.05 11.14
N THR A 117 3.92 5.35 12.25
CA THR A 117 3.61 6.51 13.11
C THR A 117 4.86 7.39 13.19
N PRO A 118 4.82 8.63 12.66
CA PRO A 118 5.92 9.57 12.78
C PRO A 118 6.34 9.82 14.23
N SER A 119 7.61 10.13 14.43
CA SER A 119 8.17 10.39 15.77
C SER A 119 7.44 11.48 16.53
N ILE A 120 7.01 12.54 15.84
CA ILE A 120 6.31 13.66 16.46
C ILE A 120 4.96 13.26 17.09
N ASP A 121 4.36 12.15 16.67
CA ASP A 121 3.09 11.66 17.20
C ASP A 121 3.28 10.56 18.25
N ALA A 122 4.49 10.02 18.40
CA ALA A 122 4.80 8.95 19.34
C ALA A 122 5.37 9.52 20.65
N ALA A 123 4.91 9.01 21.78
CA ALA A 123 5.32 9.50 23.11
C ALA A 123 6.83 9.39 23.41
N ASP A 124 7.58 8.56 22.67
CA ASP A 124 9.03 8.41 22.82
C ASP A 124 9.86 9.12 21.74
N ASN A 125 9.22 9.90 20.87
CA ASN A 125 9.84 10.61 19.75
C ASN A 125 10.62 9.71 18.80
N ARG A 126 10.11 8.51 18.53
CA ARG A 126 10.66 7.60 17.52
C ARG A 126 9.62 7.32 16.46
N LEU A 127 10.06 7.20 15.22
CA LEU A 127 9.23 6.64 14.17
C LEU A 127 8.98 5.15 14.49
N HIS A 128 7.71 4.77 14.56
CA HIS A 128 7.31 3.39 14.75
C HIS A 128 6.77 2.80 13.44
N LEU A 129 7.21 1.59 13.11
CA LEU A 129 6.64 0.81 12.00
C LEU A 129 6.29 -0.61 12.46
N THR A 130 5.14 -1.10 12.04
CA THR A 130 4.74 -2.51 12.21
C THR A 130 4.36 -3.10 10.85
N PRO A 131 5.07 -4.14 10.36
CA PRO A 131 4.64 -4.89 9.19
C PRO A 131 3.23 -5.46 9.37
N ALA A 132 2.38 -5.32 8.34
CA ALA A 132 1.04 -5.88 8.40
C ALA A 132 1.08 -7.39 8.21
N ASN A 133 0.28 -8.15 8.96
CA ASN A 133 0.30 -9.61 8.90
C ASN A 133 -0.48 -10.18 7.70
N LYS A 134 -1.43 -9.42 7.14
CA LYS A 134 -2.22 -9.77 5.95
C LYS A 134 -2.91 -11.14 6.05
N ALA A 135 -3.26 -11.52 7.28
CA ALA A 135 -3.75 -12.86 7.61
C ALA A 135 -5.08 -13.21 6.91
N ALA A 136 -5.78 -12.21 6.36
CA ALA A 136 -7.01 -12.41 5.59
C ALA A 136 -6.79 -13.06 4.21
N THR A 137 -5.57 -13.05 3.67
CA THR A 137 -5.29 -13.59 2.32
C THR A 137 -4.04 -14.49 2.29
N PRO A 138 -4.16 -15.78 1.91
CA PRO A 138 -3.05 -16.74 1.99
C PRO A 138 -1.78 -16.35 1.22
N HIS A 139 -1.91 -15.82 0.01
CA HIS A 139 -0.75 -15.41 -0.82
C HIS A 139 0.03 -14.23 -0.24
N ARG A 140 -0.58 -13.47 0.69
CA ARG A 140 0.04 -12.28 1.30
C ARG A 140 0.60 -12.54 2.70
N ILE A 141 0.18 -13.61 3.37
CA ILE A 141 0.65 -13.96 4.72
C ILE A 141 2.17 -14.16 4.76
N ILE A 142 2.76 -14.61 3.64
CA ILE A 142 4.20 -14.85 3.49
C ILE A 142 5.01 -13.56 3.29
N GLU A 143 4.37 -12.39 3.26
CA GLU A 143 5.07 -11.12 3.06
C GLU A 143 5.70 -10.58 4.35
N ALA A 144 5.03 -10.74 5.49
CA ALA A 144 5.32 -10.00 6.72
C ALA A 144 6.76 -10.14 7.24
N GLU A 145 7.32 -11.35 7.19
CA GLU A 145 8.69 -11.61 7.68
C GLU A 145 9.76 -10.97 6.80
N THR A 146 9.60 -11.06 5.47
CA THR A 146 10.52 -10.37 4.54
C THR A 146 10.38 -8.85 4.69
N THR A 147 9.15 -8.35 4.82
CA THR A 147 8.90 -6.91 5.07
C THR A 147 9.59 -6.45 6.37
N LEU A 148 9.54 -7.25 7.44
CA LEU A 148 10.23 -6.92 8.70
C LEU A 148 11.75 -6.74 8.48
N ARG A 149 12.39 -7.67 7.75
CA ARG A 149 13.82 -7.57 7.42
C ARG A 149 14.13 -6.33 6.56
N LEU A 150 13.27 -6.04 5.57
CA LEU A 150 13.40 -4.87 4.72
C LEU A 150 13.29 -3.56 5.52
N LEU A 151 12.27 -3.43 6.37
CA LEU A 151 12.10 -2.23 7.20
C LEU A 151 13.26 -2.02 8.17
N ARG A 152 13.81 -3.09 8.75
CA ARG A 152 15.03 -3.00 9.58
C ARG A 152 16.26 -2.55 8.78
N THR A 153 16.30 -2.86 7.50
CA THR A 153 17.39 -2.45 6.59
C THR A 153 17.21 -1.00 6.13
N ILE A 154 15.97 -0.57 5.88
CA ILE A 154 15.63 0.82 5.52
C ILE A 154 15.86 1.75 6.71
N PHE A 155 15.44 1.34 7.90
CA PHE A 155 15.44 2.13 9.13
C PHE A 155 16.32 1.47 10.22
N PRO A 156 17.65 1.48 10.04
CA PRO A 156 18.55 0.67 10.86
C PRO A 156 18.84 1.23 12.26
N ASN A 157 18.68 2.55 12.48
CA ASN A 157 19.11 3.19 13.72
C ASN A 157 18.02 3.10 14.83
N PRO A 158 18.20 2.30 15.89
CA PRO A 158 17.20 2.09 16.93
C PRO A 158 17.01 3.29 17.87
N THR A 159 17.86 4.32 17.75
CA THR A 159 17.68 5.59 18.47
C THR A 159 16.47 6.36 17.92
N PHE A 160 16.26 6.28 16.60
CA PHE A 160 15.25 7.05 15.87
C PHE A 160 14.07 6.19 15.43
N PHE A 161 14.29 4.89 15.24
CA PHE A 161 13.33 3.99 14.64
C PHE A 161 13.02 2.79 15.53
N THR A 162 11.74 2.44 15.63
CA THR A 162 11.29 1.21 16.29
C THR A 162 10.51 0.36 15.29
N ILE A 163 11.12 -0.75 14.85
CA ILE A 163 10.48 -1.71 13.94
C ILE A 163 9.94 -2.88 14.74
N HIS A 164 8.62 -2.93 14.88
CA HIS A 164 7.90 -3.96 15.61
C HIS A 164 7.77 -5.25 14.77
N PRO A 165 7.62 -6.44 15.40
CA PRO A 165 7.17 -7.62 14.69
C PRO A 165 5.72 -7.45 14.20
N PRO A 166 5.29 -8.16 13.14
CA PRO A 166 3.88 -8.18 12.75
C PRO A 166 3.00 -8.68 13.90
N LEU A 167 1.74 -8.23 13.93
CA LEU A 167 0.76 -8.74 14.89
C LEU A 167 0.56 -10.26 14.72
N PRO A 168 0.18 -10.99 15.79
CA PRO A 168 -0.04 -12.43 15.72
C PRO A 168 -0.98 -12.81 14.57
N PHE A 169 -0.66 -13.91 13.88
CA PHE A 169 -1.52 -14.46 12.82
C PHE A 169 -2.74 -15.15 13.46
N HIS A 170 -3.74 -14.35 13.81
CA HIS A 170 -4.97 -14.78 14.47
C HIS A 170 -6.17 -14.01 13.88
N PRO A 171 -7.37 -14.61 13.76
CA PRO A 171 -8.53 -13.94 13.17
C PRO A 171 -8.94 -12.61 13.84
N LEU A 172 -8.72 -12.50 15.15
CA LEU A 172 -8.84 -11.27 15.93
C LEU A 172 -7.90 -10.13 15.48
N PHE A 173 -6.74 -10.44 14.91
CA PHE A 173 -5.68 -9.46 14.63
C PHE A 173 -5.39 -9.31 13.13
N HIS A 174 -6.38 -9.45 12.25
CA HIS A 174 -6.15 -9.18 10.83
C HIS A 174 -5.76 -7.71 10.60
N ASP A 175 -4.59 -7.52 10.00
CA ASP A 175 -4.01 -6.22 9.71
C ASP A 175 -3.55 -6.12 8.25
N GLU A 176 -4.01 -5.10 7.55
CA GLU A 176 -3.68 -4.79 6.16
C GLU A 176 -2.90 -3.45 6.05
N GLY A 177 -2.40 -2.91 7.15
CA GLY A 177 -1.44 -1.80 7.15
C GLY A 177 -2.02 -0.44 6.76
N ALA A 178 -1.17 0.41 6.18
CA ALA A 178 -1.47 1.80 5.85
C ALA A 178 -2.63 2.00 4.86
N ALA A 179 -3.04 1.00 4.09
CA ALA A 179 -4.24 1.07 3.24
C ALA A 179 -5.53 1.36 4.04
N ASN A 180 -5.49 1.16 5.36
CA ASN A 180 -6.58 1.42 6.29
C ASN A 180 -6.24 2.51 7.33
N HIS A 181 -5.23 3.33 7.06
CA HIS A 181 -4.76 4.38 7.96
C HIS A 181 -4.55 5.69 7.20
N ILE A 182 -4.96 6.81 7.80
CA ILE A 182 -4.67 8.15 7.29
C ILE A 182 -4.15 9.00 8.45
N ARG A 183 -3.10 9.78 8.19
CA ARG A 183 -2.62 10.81 9.12
C ARG A 183 -2.97 12.20 8.59
N PHE A 184 -3.64 13.01 9.40
CA PHE A 184 -3.96 14.40 9.12
C PHE A 184 -3.09 15.34 9.95
N CYS A 185 -2.64 16.45 9.38
CA CYS A 185 -1.92 17.52 10.08
C CYS A 185 -1.97 18.83 9.29
N THR A 186 -1.75 19.96 9.94
CA THR A 186 -1.60 21.24 9.24
C THR A 186 -0.24 21.34 8.51
N ASP A 187 0.80 20.86 9.17
CA ASP A 187 2.19 20.83 8.71
C ASP A 187 2.88 19.58 9.27
N LEU A 188 3.82 19.01 8.50
CA LEU A 188 4.52 17.76 8.85
C LEU A 188 5.33 17.86 10.14
N ARG A 189 5.67 19.08 10.58
CA ARG A 189 6.45 19.35 11.79
C ARG A 189 5.62 19.36 13.06
N TYR A 190 4.30 19.23 12.95
CA TYR A 190 3.39 19.23 14.09
C TYR A 190 2.71 17.86 14.25
N VAL A 191 2.24 17.66 15.49
CA VAL A 191 1.41 16.53 15.87
C VAL A 191 0.18 16.43 14.95
N GLY A 192 -0.16 15.20 14.56
CA GLY A 192 -1.27 14.89 13.69
C GLY A 192 -2.38 14.10 14.36
N VAL A 193 -3.45 13.89 13.60
CA VAL A 193 -4.59 13.03 13.95
C VAL A 193 -4.56 11.78 13.06
N HIS A 194 -4.72 10.62 13.67
CA HIS A 194 -4.68 9.32 13.01
C HIS A 194 -6.09 8.76 12.88
N LEU A 195 -6.57 8.59 11.65
CA LEU A 195 -7.78 7.87 11.34
C LEU A 195 -7.44 6.41 11.03
N PHE A 196 -7.97 5.49 11.83
CA PHE A 196 -7.84 4.05 11.66
C PHE A 196 -9.18 3.47 11.23
N VAL A 197 -9.24 2.87 10.04
CA VAL A 197 -10.48 2.35 9.45
C VAL A 197 -10.53 0.83 9.51
N TYR A 198 -11.57 0.24 10.08
CA TYR A 198 -11.73 -1.21 10.21
C TYR A 198 -13.06 -1.67 9.63
N GLY A 199 -13.19 -2.96 9.29
CA GLY A 199 -14.47 -3.49 8.79
C GLY A 199 -15.16 -4.47 9.73
N LYS A 200 -14.47 -4.95 10.77
CA LYS A 200 -15.06 -5.78 11.84
C LYS A 200 -14.41 -5.52 13.20
N ALA A 201 -15.18 -5.66 14.26
CA ALA A 201 -14.73 -5.67 15.65
C ALA A 201 -15.20 -6.98 16.29
N ASN A 202 -14.43 -7.53 17.22
CA ASN A 202 -14.66 -8.80 17.93
C ASN A 202 -14.85 -10.04 17.02
N GLU A 203 -14.49 -11.23 17.53
CA GLU A 203 -14.83 -12.49 16.83
C GLU A 203 -16.30 -12.90 17.01
N MET A 204 -16.99 -12.32 18.00
CA MET A 204 -18.36 -12.64 18.40
C MET A 204 -19.42 -11.65 17.90
N ASP A 205 -19.03 -10.59 17.17
CA ASP A 205 -20.04 -9.81 16.47
C ASP A 205 -20.60 -10.73 15.38
N ASP A 206 -21.87 -11.09 15.52
CA ASP A 206 -22.65 -11.67 14.43
C ASP A 206 -22.53 -10.68 13.26
N LEU A 207 -21.66 -11.01 12.32
CA LEU A 207 -21.49 -10.25 11.09
C LEU A 207 -22.90 -10.15 10.48
N PRO A 208 -23.38 -8.94 10.11
CA PRO A 208 -24.69 -8.78 9.51
C PRO A 208 -24.91 -9.84 8.42
N GLU A 209 -26.06 -10.51 8.42
CA GLU A 209 -26.39 -11.60 7.48
C GLU A 209 -26.19 -11.19 6.00
N GLU A 210 -26.21 -9.88 5.73
CA GLU A 210 -26.07 -9.27 4.40
C GLU A 210 -24.61 -9.16 3.89
N ARG A 211 -23.59 -9.59 4.64
CA ARG A 211 -22.18 -9.45 4.23
C ARG A 211 -21.75 -10.48 3.18
N ILE A 212 -21.38 -9.98 1.99
CA ILE A 212 -20.87 -10.76 0.85
C ILE A 212 -19.37 -11.04 0.99
N TYR A 213 -18.59 -10.06 1.43
CA TYR A 213 -17.13 -10.17 1.57
C TYR A 213 -16.67 -10.01 3.02
N THR A 214 -15.74 -10.86 3.46
CA THR A 214 -15.16 -10.79 4.80
C THR A 214 -14.20 -9.61 4.91
N PRO A 215 -14.37 -8.72 5.92
CA PRO A 215 -13.42 -7.63 6.15
C PRO A 215 -12.03 -8.12 6.51
N ARG A 216 -11.03 -7.44 5.97
CA ARG A 216 -9.61 -7.78 6.14
C ARG A 216 -8.93 -7.06 7.30
N GLN A 217 -9.55 -6.03 7.85
CA GLN A 217 -9.01 -5.24 8.96
C GLN A 217 -9.89 -5.34 10.20
N THR A 218 -9.28 -5.60 11.35
CA THR A 218 -9.97 -5.60 12.65
C THR A 218 -9.68 -4.34 13.47
N LEU A 219 -10.66 -3.94 14.29
CA LEU A 219 -10.48 -2.88 15.27
C LEU A 219 -9.39 -3.25 16.29
N GLU A 220 -9.32 -4.52 16.68
CA GLU A 220 -8.37 -5.00 17.68
C GLU A 220 -6.93 -4.92 17.17
N ALA A 221 -6.70 -5.20 15.88
CA ALA A 221 -5.42 -4.98 15.25
C ALA A 221 -5.02 -3.50 15.31
N GLN A 222 -5.91 -2.59 14.90
CA GLN A 222 -5.62 -1.16 14.89
C GLN A 222 -5.35 -0.61 16.29
N LYS A 223 -6.14 -1.03 17.29
CA LYS A 223 -5.89 -0.68 18.70
C LYS A 223 -4.55 -1.25 19.20
N ALA A 224 -4.16 -2.44 18.77
CA ALA A 224 -2.86 -3.02 19.11
C ALA A 224 -1.71 -2.21 18.51
N ILE A 225 -1.82 -1.82 17.24
CA ILE A 225 -0.85 -0.94 16.56
C ILE A 225 -0.75 0.42 17.25
N ALA A 226 -1.87 1.09 17.50
CA ALA A 226 -1.86 2.41 18.15
C ALA A 226 -1.16 2.35 19.52
N ARG A 227 -1.41 1.29 20.31
CA ARG A 227 -0.71 1.06 21.59
C ARG A 227 0.78 0.77 21.41
N SER A 228 1.18 -0.11 20.48
CA SER A 228 2.59 -0.45 20.28
C SER A 228 3.38 0.74 19.72
N HIS A 229 2.73 1.60 18.95
CA HIS A 229 3.27 2.84 18.39
C HIS A 229 3.25 4.04 19.36
N ARG A 230 2.74 3.85 20.58
CA ARG A 230 2.73 4.87 21.63
C ARG A 230 2.02 6.17 21.22
N LEU A 231 0.97 6.04 20.40
CA LEU A 231 0.08 7.16 20.06
C LEU A 231 -0.68 7.62 21.29
N ASP A 232 -0.86 8.94 21.43
CA ASP A 232 -1.80 9.48 22.40
C ASP A 232 -3.23 9.10 21.96
N PRO A 233 -4.04 8.45 22.82
CA PRO A 233 -5.43 8.15 22.49
C PRO A 233 -6.25 9.36 22.02
N SER A 234 -5.92 10.59 22.45
CA SER A 234 -6.61 11.80 21.99
C SER A 234 -6.33 12.15 20.53
N GLN A 235 -5.29 11.57 19.92
CA GLN A 235 -4.93 11.79 18.51
C GLN A 235 -5.59 10.77 17.58
N VAL A 236 -6.36 9.82 18.10
CA VAL A 236 -6.77 8.63 17.36
C VAL A 236 -8.29 8.58 17.21
N VAL A 237 -8.73 8.45 15.96
CA VAL A 237 -10.14 8.22 15.60
C VAL A 237 -10.26 6.85 14.94
N TYR A 238 -11.21 6.04 15.40
CA TYR A 238 -11.51 4.74 14.81
C TYR A 238 -12.82 4.81 14.04
N ALA A 239 -12.82 4.42 12.77
CA ALA A 239 -14.01 4.44 11.93
C ALA A 239 -14.32 3.07 11.37
N MET A 240 -15.59 2.67 11.47
CA MET A 240 -16.06 1.46 10.81
C MET A 240 -16.38 1.75 9.33
N GLN A 241 -15.73 1.03 8.44
CA GLN A 241 -16.02 1.01 7.01
C GLN A 241 -17.46 0.55 6.79
N SER A 242 -18.15 1.22 5.86
CA SER A 242 -19.52 0.85 5.45
C SER A 242 -19.60 -0.60 4.97
N THR A 243 -20.57 -1.33 5.50
CA THR A 243 -20.92 -2.69 5.05
C THR A 243 -21.37 -2.69 3.59
N GLU A 244 -22.10 -1.66 3.15
CA GLU A 244 -22.48 -1.49 1.74
C GLU A 244 -21.25 -1.34 0.84
N ALA A 245 -20.27 -0.54 1.26
CA ALA A 245 -19.04 -0.36 0.50
C ALA A 245 -18.21 -1.64 0.40
N LEU A 246 -18.03 -2.33 1.52
CA LEU A 246 -17.35 -3.63 1.58
C LEU A 246 -17.99 -4.63 0.60
N ASN A 247 -19.32 -4.73 0.60
CA ASN A 247 -20.08 -5.61 -0.28
C ASN A 247 -19.91 -5.29 -1.77
N GLN A 248 -19.57 -4.05 -2.11
CA GLN A 248 -19.31 -3.63 -3.50
C GLN A 248 -17.84 -3.79 -3.92
N GLY A 249 -16.97 -4.29 -3.04
CA GLY A 249 -15.55 -4.56 -3.34
C GLY A 249 -14.57 -3.54 -2.79
N VAL A 250 -14.98 -2.68 -1.85
CA VAL A 250 -14.07 -1.79 -1.11
C VAL A 250 -13.39 -2.60 0.00
N PHE A 251 -12.38 -3.39 -0.36
CA PHE A 251 -11.68 -4.28 0.57
C PHE A 251 -10.67 -3.55 1.48
N HIS A 252 -10.30 -2.31 1.14
CA HIS A 252 -9.46 -1.39 1.92
C HIS A 252 -10.02 0.03 1.84
N ASN A 253 -9.75 0.85 2.86
CA ASN A 253 -10.23 2.23 2.94
C ASN A 253 -9.69 3.13 1.82
N ASP A 254 -8.45 2.90 1.38
CA ASP A 254 -7.81 3.60 0.26
C ASP A 254 -8.48 3.37 -1.11
N LEU A 255 -9.60 2.64 -1.16
CA LEU A 255 -10.46 2.51 -2.34
C LEU A 255 -11.71 3.40 -2.30
N ILE A 256 -11.98 4.06 -1.17
CA ILE A 256 -13.17 4.90 -0.98
C ILE A 256 -12.91 6.22 -0.26
N SER A 257 -11.74 6.39 0.35
CA SER A 257 -11.28 7.66 0.89
C SER A 257 -9.77 7.81 0.79
N MET A 258 -9.31 9.06 0.83
CA MET A 258 -7.90 9.43 0.80
C MET A 258 -7.69 10.75 1.55
N GLY A 259 -6.50 10.94 2.12
CA GLY A 259 -6.16 12.15 2.84
C GLY A 259 -4.70 12.52 2.70
N CYS A 260 -4.42 13.80 2.90
CA CYS A 260 -3.08 14.38 2.83
C CYS A 260 -3.08 15.69 3.61
N HIS A 261 -2.21 15.82 4.61
CA HIS A 261 -2.19 16.98 5.52
C HIS A 261 -3.58 17.29 6.09
N ASP A 262 -4.15 18.45 5.76
CA ASP A 262 -5.40 18.99 6.27
C ASP A 262 -6.57 18.75 5.30
N LEU A 263 -6.38 17.90 4.27
CA LEU A 263 -7.40 17.56 3.29
C LEU A 263 -7.85 16.10 3.43
N PHE A 264 -9.16 15.90 3.50
CA PHE A 264 -9.82 14.60 3.45
C PHE A 264 -10.82 14.53 2.30
N ILE A 265 -10.65 13.56 1.40
CA ILE A 265 -11.54 13.31 0.27
C ILE A 265 -12.15 11.91 0.45
N TYR A 266 -13.48 11.81 0.45
CA TYR A 266 -14.17 10.56 0.74
C TYR A 266 -15.49 10.46 0.00
N HIS A 267 -15.89 9.23 -0.32
CA HIS A 267 -17.23 8.94 -0.81
C HIS A 267 -18.25 9.02 0.34
N GLU A 268 -19.47 9.48 0.08
CA GLU A 268 -20.49 9.59 1.14
C GLU A 268 -20.87 8.24 1.79
N LEU A 269 -20.64 7.14 1.08
CA LEU A 269 -20.82 5.76 1.57
C LEU A 269 -19.54 5.16 2.20
N ALA A 270 -18.53 5.95 2.55
CA ALA A 270 -17.28 5.44 3.10
C ALA A 270 -17.50 4.72 4.45
N PHE A 271 -18.28 5.30 5.36
CA PHE A 271 -18.38 4.82 6.74
C PHE A 271 -19.79 4.39 7.09
N GLU A 272 -19.94 3.51 8.09
CA GLU A 272 -21.25 3.03 8.57
C GLU A 272 -22.07 4.17 9.21
N ASN A 273 -21.40 5.08 9.91
CA ASN A 273 -22.00 6.32 10.46
C ASN A 273 -21.13 7.53 10.05
N PRO A 274 -21.28 8.04 8.82
CA PRO A 274 -20.38 9.05 8.28
C PRO A 274 -20.46 10.37 9.05
N GLU A 275 -21.64 10.78 9.54
CA GLU A 275 -21.79 12.02 10.30
C GLU A 275 -21.00 11.95 11.61
N ALA A 276 -21.20 10.90 12.42
CA ALA A 276 -20.47 10.75 13.68
C ALA A 276 -18.95 10.66 13.48
N VAL A 277 -18.50 9.89 12.48
CA VAL A 277 -17.07 9.75 12.16
C VAL A 277 -16.47 11.10 11.76
N LEU A 278 -17.16 11.87 10.92
CA LEU A 278 -16.68 13.17 10.46
C LEU A 278 -16.68 14.21 11.57
N ASP A 279 -17.69 14.21 12.44
CA ASP A 279 -17.76 15.11 13.58
C ASP A 279 -16.63 14.82 14.58
N GLU A 280 -16.42 13.55 14.93
CA GLU A 280 -15.30 13.13 15.79
C GLU A 280 -13.95 13.52 15.17
N LEU A 281 -13.75 13.23 13.88
CA LEU A 281 -12.50 13.55 13.18
C LEU A 281 -12.25 15.05 13.11
N LYS A 282 -13.27 15.85 12.78
CA LYS A 282 -13.15 17.32 12.71
C LYS A 282 -12.91 17.94 14.07
N ASN A 283 -13.60 17.48 15.12
CA ASN A 283 -13.41 17.97 16.48
C ASN A 283 -12.00 17.66 16.96
N THR A 284 -11.55 16.40 16.81
CA THR A 284 -10.21 15.95 17.18
C THR A 284 -9.13 16.74 16.43
N PHE A 285 -9.31 16.91 15.11
CA PHE A 285 -8.39 17.72 14.30
C PHE A 285 -8.35 19.18 14.74
N ASN A 286 -9.50 19.79 15.01
CA ASN A 286 -9.56 21.18 15.47
C ASN A 286 -8.93 21.35 16.85
N GLU A 287 -9.12 20.41 17.77
CA GLU A 287 -8.50 20.42 19.11
C GLU A 287 -6.96 20.31 19.04
N ILE A 288 -6.44 19.48 18.14
CA ILE A 288 -4.99 19.23 18.03
C ILE A 288 -4.28 20.26 17.15
N CYS A 289 -4.90 20.64 16.03
CA CYS A 289 -4.26 21.44 14.99
C CYS A 289 -4.66 22.93 14.99
N ASP A 290 -5.66 23.32 15.81
CA ASP A 290 -6.21 24.68 15.88
C ASP A 290 -6.63 25.24 14.50
N GLN A 291 -7.08 24.35 13.61
CA GLN A 291 -7.56 24.66 12.27
C GLN A 291 -8.65 23.67 11.84
N PRO A 292 -9.57 24.07 10.95
CA PRO A 292 -10.58 23.15 10.44
C PRO A 292 -9.96 22.16 9.45
N LEU A 293 -10.39 20.90 9.53
CA LEU A 293 -10.11 19.89 8.50
C LEU A 293 -10.88 20.23 7.22
N LYS A 294 -10.17 20.34 6.10
CA LYS A 294 -10.80 20.53 4.78
C LYS A 294 -11.35 19.19 4.31
N THR A 295 -12.62 19.19 3.90
CA THR A 295 -13.29 17.98 3.45
C THR A 295 -13.89 18.15 2.06
N ILE A 296 -13.65 17.17 1.18
CA ILE A 296 -14.35 17.02 -0.09
C ILE A 296 -15.17 15.73 0.00
N LYS A 297 -16.48 15.88 0.19
CA LYS A 297 -17.42 14.76 0.09
C LYS A 297 -17.80 14.55 -1.36
N VAL A 298 -17.62 13.33 -1.86
CA VAL A 298 -18.10 12.91 -3.18
C VAL A 298 -19.45 12.24 -2.99
N ALA A 299 -20.52 12.86 -3.48
CA ALA A 299 -21.84 12.26 -3.40
C ALA A 299 -21.97 11.10 -4.40
N ASN A 300 -22.74 10.08 -4.05
CA ASN A 300 -22.96 8.89 -4.88
C ASN A 300 -23.72 9.23 -6.17
N ASN A 301 -24.40 10.37 -6.23
CA ASN A 301 -25.02 10.89 -7.46
C ASN A 301 -24.06 11.67 -8.36
N GLU A 302 -22.87 12.04 -7.87
CA GLU A 302 -21.80 12.67 -8.67
C GLU A 302 -20.85 11.62 -9.23
N ILE A 303 -20.39 10.69 -8.38
CA ILE A 303 -19.66 9.49 -8.78
C ILE A 303 -20.31 8.32 -8.04
N HIS A 304 -20.97 7.44 -8.77
CA HIS A 304 -21.47 6.18 -8.20
C HIS A 304 -20.33 5.34 -7.64
N LEU A 305 -20.54 4.68 -6.50
CA LEU A 305 -19.52 3.86 -5.86
C LEU A 305 -18.87 2.84 -6.81
N LYS A 306 -19.67 2.17 -7.65
CA LYS A 306 -19.14 1.23 -8.67
C LYS A 306 -18.16 1.89 -9.64
N ALA A 307 -18.41 3.13 -10.05
CA ALA A 307 -17.51 3.89 -10.92
C ALA A 307 -16.23 4.28 -10.17
N ALA A 308 -16.33 4.69 -8.91
CA ALA A 308 -15.18 4.98 -8.06
C ALA A 308 -14.27 3.74 -7.91
N ILE A 309 -14.84 2.57 -7.63
CA ILE A 309 -14.12 1.29 -7.52
C ILE A 309 -13.51 0.90 -8.86
N LYS A 310 -14.26 0.99 -9.97
CA LYS A 310 -13.75 0.62 -11.29
C LYS A 310 -12.59 1.50 -11.76
N THR A 311 -12.60 2.78 -11.37
CA THR A 311 -11.59 3.76 -11.79
C THR A 311 -10.45 3.92 -10.80
N TYR A 312 -10.61 3.40 -9.59
CA TYR A 312 -9.68 3.59 -8.46
C TYR A 312 -9.48 5.07 -8.12
N PHE A 313 -10.53 5.90 -8.25
CA PHE A 313 -10.40 7.33 -7.98
C PHE A 313 -9.87 7.62 -6.58
N PHE A 314 -10.40 6.98 -5.54
CA PHE A 314 -9.91 7.21 -4.17
C PHE A 314 -8.56 6.53 -3.89
N ASN A 315 -8.08 5.66 -4.78
CA ASN A 315 -6.73 5.12 -4.72
C ASN A 315 -5.70 6.02 -5.44
N SER A 316 -6.06 7.28 -5.66
CA SER A 316 -5.14 8.30 -6.15
C SER A 316 -4.17 8.72 -5.06
N GLN A 317 -3.00 9.21 -5.45
CA GLN A 317 -2.08 9.86 -4.51
C GLN A 317 -2.35 11.36 -4.52
N ILE A 318 -2.44 11.96 -3.33
CA ILE A 318 -2.54 13.41 -3.15
C ILE A 318 -1.16 13.90 -2.72
N ILE A 319 -0.72 15.02 -3.29
CA ILE A 319 0.44 15.78 -2.79
C ILE A 319 0.03 17.20 -2.42
N LYS A 320 0.72 17.79 -1.45
CA LYS A 320 0.56 19.20 -1.06
C LYS A 320 1.71 20.02 -1.64
N LEU A 321 1.36 21.07 -2.36
CA LEU A 321 2.30 22.03 -2.91
C LEU A 321 2.76 23.03 -1.83
N GLN A 322 3.91 23.67 -2.07
CA GLN A 322 4.47 24.67 -1.14
C GLN A 322 3.58 25.90 -0.96
N ASP A 323 2.75 26.23 -1.97
CA ASP A 323 1.77 27.32 -1.92
C ASP A 323 0.45 26.93 -1.22
N GLY A 324 0.33 25.67 -0.78
CA GLY A 324 -0.82 25.15 -0.05
C GLY A 324 -1.90 24.48 -0.89
N GLY A 325 -1.79 24.50 -2.22
CA GLY A 325 -2.65 23.74 -3.13
C GLY A 325 -2.37 22.24 -3.09
N PHE A 326 -3.26 21.43 -3.66
CA PHE A 326 -3.08 19.98 -3.74
C PHE A 326 -3.10 19.49 -5.19
N VAL A 327 -2.29 18.47 -5.49
CA VAL A 327 -2.29 17.82 -6.81
C VAL A 327 -2.70 16.37 -6.64
N LEU A 328 -3.61 15.92 -7.50
CA LEU A 328 -4.05 14.52 -7.55
C LEU A 328 -3.30 13.77 -8.64
N PHE A 329 -2.75 12.62 -8.29
CA PHE A 329 -2.21 11.64 -9.24
C PHE A 329 -3.18 10.48 -9.35
N CYS A 330 -4.04 10.55 -10.35
CA CYS A 330 -5.10 9.60 -10.60
C CYS A 330 -4.63 8.48 -11.56
N PRO A 331 -5.17 7.26 -11.44
CA PRO A 331 -5.05 6.26 -12.51
C PRO A 331 -5.64 6.78 -13.82
N LYS A 332 -5.08 6.39 -14.96
CA LYS A 332 -5.61 6.73 -16.30
C LYS A 332 -7.06 6.27 -16.52
N GLN A 333 -7.52 5.26 -15.78
CA GLN A 333 -8.90 4.79 -15.75
C GLN A 333 -9.88 5.92 -15.34
N CYS A 334 -9.46 6.84 -14.47
CA CYS A 334 -10.25 8.03 -14.10
C CYS A 334 -10.45 8.97 -15.30
N GLN A 335 -9.43 9.13 -16.15
CA GLN A 335 -9.52 9.93 -17.38
C GLN A 335 -10.45 9.27 -18.41
N ASN A 336 -10.39 7.95 -18.52
CA ASN A 336 -11.15 7.20 -19.53
C ASN A 336 -12.64 7.02 -19.16
N HIS A 337 -13.01 7.20 -17.89
CA HIS A 337 -14.39 7.07 -17.44
C HIS A 337 -15.11 8.43 -17.46
N GLN A 338 -16.19 8.54 -18.23
CA GLN A 338 -16.88 9.81 -18.49
C GLN A 338 -17.30 10.55 -17.21
N ASP A 339 -18.01 9.88 -16.29
CA ASP A 339 -18.53 10.54 -15.08
C ASP A 339 -17.41 11.02 -14.14
N VAL A 340 -16.41 10.16 -13.90
CA VAL A 340 -15.25 10.48 -13.06
C VAL A 340 -14.41 11.60 -13.67
N ASN A 341 -14.13 11.56 -14.97
CA ASN A 341 -13.41 12.63 -15.65
C ASN A 341 -14.19 13.97 -15.58
N LYS A 342 -15.50 13.94 -15.80
CA LYS A 342 -16.36 15.12 -15.67
C LYS A 342 -16.31 15.69 -14.25
N TYR A 343 -16.39 14.84 -13.23
CA TYR A 343 -16.27 15.26 -11.83
C TYR A 343 -14.91 15.90 -11.56
N LEU A 344 -13.80 15.25 -11.93
CA LEU A 344 -12.44 15.77 -11.76
C LEU A 344 -12.22 17.11 -12.48
N THR A 345 -12.73 17.23 -13.71
CA THR A 345 -12.68 18.48 -14.47
C THR A 345 -13.45 19.60 -13.78
N ASN A 346 -14.61 19.30 -13.19
CA ASN A 346 -15.40 20.28 -12.43
C ASN A 346 -14.70 20.65 -11.11
N LEU A 347 -14.14 19.67 -10.42
CA LEU A 347 -13.38 19.86 -9.17
C LEU A 347 -12.17 20.77 -9.38
N LEU A 348 -11.47 20.64 -10.52
CA LEU A 348 -10.35 21.51 -10.87
C LEU A 348 -10.77 22.94 -11.26
N LYS A 349 -12.00 23.10 -11.77
CA LYS A 349 -12.55 24.41 -12.18
C LYS A 349 -13.19 25.18 -11.03
N ASP A 350 -13.58 24.50 -9.95
CA ASP A 350 -14.22 25.14 -8.81
C ASP A 350 -13.19 25.99 -8.04
N PRO A 351 -13.33 27.33 -7.99
CA PRO A 351 -12.40 28.21 -7.26
C PRO A 351 -12.40 27.96 -5.74
N LYS A 352 -13.36 27.22 -5.21
CA LYS A 352 -13.39 26.80 -3.79
C LYS A 352 -12.66 25.48 -3.55
N SER A 353 -12.33 24.73 -4.60
CA SER A 353 -11.59 23.49 -4.48
C SER A 353 -10.14 23.76 -4.11
N PRO A 354 -9.57 23.02 -3.14
CA PRO A 354 -8.14 23.10 -2.84
C PRO A 354 -7.28 22.35 -3.85
N ILE A 355 -7.88 21.66 -4.83
CA ILE A 355 -7.16 20.91 -5.88
C ILE A 355 -6.68 21.88 -6.97
N ALA A 356 -5.36 21.99 -7.10
CA ALA A 356 -4.68 22.88 -8.03
C ALA A 356 -4.37 22.21 -9.39
N ASP A 357 -4.12 20.90 -9.40
CA ASP A 357 -3.86 20.15 -10.64
C ASP A 357 -4.23 18.67 -10.50
N ILE A 358 -4.38 17.98 -11.64
CA ILE A 358 -4.69 16.56 -11.74
C ILE A 358 -3.83 15.94 -12.84
N HIS A 359 -2.96 15.00 -12.46
CA HIS A 359 -2.19 14.17 -13.37
C HIS A 359 -2.76 12.77 -13.46
N TYR A 360 -2.57 12.15 -14.63
CA TYR A 360 -2.99 10.77 -14.87
C TYR A 360 -1.77 9.87 -15.07
N ILE A 361 -1.65 8.83 -14.25
CA ILE A 361 -0.55 7.86 -14.30
C ILE A 361 -1.04 6.58 -14.98
N ASP A 362 -0.23 6.06 -15.91
CA ASP A 362 -0.44 4.74 -16.51
C ASP A 362 0.15 3.65 -15.61
N LEU A 363 -0.73 2.92 -14.95
CA LEU A 363 -0.42 1.78 -14.08
C LEU A 363 -1.25 0.55 -14.49
N ASP A 364 -1.53 0.40 -15.79
CA ASP A 364 -2.44 -0.62 -16.31
C ASP A 364 -2.16 -2.04 -15.81
N GLN A 365 -0.89 -2.44 -15.65
CA GLN A 365 -0.56 -3.77 -15.14
C GLN A 365 -0.92 -3.95 -13.66
N SER A 366 -0.71 -2.92 -12.84
CA SER A 366 -1.06 -2.92 -11.41
C SER A 366 -2.57 -2.82 -11.22
N MET A 367 -3.22 -1.96 -12.00
CA MET A 367 -4.67 -1.74 -11.97
C MET A 367 -5.46 -3.01 -12.28
N ARG A 368 -4.98 -3.86 -13.18
CA ARG A 368 -5.60 -5.18 -13.47
C ARG A 368 -5.51 -6.18 -12.33
N ASN A 369 -4.62 -5.99 -11.36
CA ASN A 369 -4.61 -6.74 -10.09
C ASN A 369 -5.27 -5.98 -8.95
N GLY A 370 -5.83 -4.80 -9.22
CA GLY A 370 -6.55 -3.99 -8.25
C GLY A 370 -5.65 -3.17 -7.33
N GLY A 371 -4.64 -2.48 -7.87
CA GLY A 371 -3.98 -1.42 -7.14
C GLY A 371 -3.59 -0.24 -8.03
N GLY A 372 -3.96 0.95 -7.60
CA GLY A 372 -3.63 2.23 -8.24
C GLY A 372 -2.41 2.90 -7.61
N PRO A 373 -2.22 4.21 -7.85
CA PRO A 373 -1.07 4.97 -7.36
C PRO A 373 -0.86 4.89 -5.85
N ALA A 374 -1.93 4.91 -5.06
CA ALA A 374 -1.85 4.85 -3.60
C ALA A 374 -1.49 3.45 -3.11
N CYS A 375 -2.06 2.37 -3.69
CA CYS A 375 -1.73 1.00 -3.26
C CYS A 375 -0.23 0.67 -3.39
N LEU A 376 0.47 1.25 -4.36
CA LEU A 376 1.90 1.01 -4.60
C LEU A 376 2.81 1.66 -3.55
N ARG A 377 2.28 2.48 -2.63
CA ARG A 377 3.08 3.20 -1.63
C ARG A 377 2.40 3.29 -0.29
N PHE A 378 3.17 3.21 0.79
CA PHE A 378 2.80 3.91 2.02
C PHE A 378 3.74 5.09 2.22
N SER A 379 3.35 6.04 3.06
CA SER A 379 4.22 7.16 3.40
C SER A 379 4.41 7.28 4.91
N THR A 380 5.48 7.95 5.28
CA THR A 380 5.72 8.40 6.65
C THR A 380 6.35 9.78 6.64
N VAL A 381 6.48 10.37 7.82
CA VAL A 381 7.10 11.68 8.01
C VAL A 381 8.40 11.49 8.75
N LEU A 382 9.48 12.04 8.19
CA LEU A 382 10.79 12.08 8.81
C LEU A 382 11.24 13.52 8.99
N THR A 383 11.80 13.83 10.16
CA THR A 383 12.61 15.02 10.34
C THR A 383 13.88 14.95 9.47
N ASP A 384 14.54 16.09 9.26
CA ASP A 384 15.86 16.15 8.63
C ASP A 384 16.88 15.23 9.30
N ILE A 385 16.92 15.20 10.63
CA ILE A 385 17.83 14.34 11.39
C ILE A 385 17.50 12.86 11.18
N GLU A 386 16.23 12.47 11.25
CA GLU A 386 15.82 11.07 11.02
C GLU A 386 16.11 10.62 9.59
N LEU A 387 15.92 11.52 8.63
CA LEU A 387 16.20 11.24 7.22
C LEU A 387 17.66 10.84 7.00
N GLU A 388 18.61 11.47 7.69
CA GLU A 388 20.03 11.12 7.65
C GLU A 388 20.34 9.73 8.22
N GLN A 389 19.41 9.14 8.97
CA GLN A 389 19.56 7.82 9.58
C GLN A 389 18.95 6.69 8.75
N VAL A 390 18.20 7.03 7.70
CA VAL A 390 17.68 6.06 6.72
C VAL A 390 18.82 5.54 5.85
N ASN A 391 18.75 4.28 5.42
CA ASN A 391 19.72 3.74 4.47
C ASN A 391 19.72 4.58 3.16
N PRO A 392 20.81 5.29 2.85
CA PRO A 392 20.82 6.24 1.74
C PRO A 392 20.74 5.57 0.36
N ASN A 393 21.13 4.29 0.26
CA ASN A 393 21.16 3.55 -1.00
C ASN A 393 19.76 3.23 -1.55
N LEU A 394 18.72 3.42 -0.72
CA LEU A 394 17.33 3.14 -1.08
C LEU A 394 16.56 4.36 -1.58
N PHE A 395 17.12 5.58 -1.48
CA PHE A 395 16.50 6.75 -2.06
C PHE A 395 16.60 6.74 -3.58
N LEU A 396 15.47 6.94 -4.25
CA LEU A 396 15.43 7.08 -5.70
C LEU A 396 16.16 8.37 -6.12
N THR A 397 17.25 8.19 -6.84
CA THR A 397 17.99 9.23 -7.54
C THR A 397 17.90 8.97 -9.04
N ASP A 398 18.23 9.94 -9.90
CA ASP A 398 18.29 9.72 -11.36
C ASP A 398 19.19 8.51 -11.70
N LYS A 399 20.36 8.42 -11.04
CA LYS A 399 21.28 7.29 -11.22
C LYS A 399 20.66 5.95 -10.78
N LEU A 400 19.93 5.91 -9.67
CA LEU A 400 19.28 4.68 -9.23
C LEU A 400 18.10 4.32 -10.15
N TYR A 401 17.35 5.30 -10.61
CA TYR A 401 16.28 5.12 -11.60
C TYR A 401 16.80 4.46 -12.88
N ASP A 402 17.90 4.96 -13.43
CA ASP A 402 18.51 4.40 -14.65
C ASP A 402 19.00 2.96 -14.41
N ARG A 403 19.68 2.71 -13.29
CA ARG A 403 20.18 1.37 -12.92
C ARG A 403 19.04 0.37 -12.72
N LEU A 404 17.97 0.76 -12.04
CA LEU A 404 16.80 -0.10 -11.84
C LEU A 404 16.06 -0.34 -13.17
N SER A 405 15.98 0.67 -14.04
CA SER A 405 15.41 0.51 -15.37
C SER A 405 16.19 -0.50 -16.21
N GLU A 406 17.52 -0.44 -16.19
CA GLU A 406 18.39 -1.42 -16.86
C GLU A 406 18.22 -2.83 -16.26
N TRP A 407 18.24 -2.94 -14.93
CA TRP A 407 18.02 -4.21 -14.23
C TRP A 407 16.66 -4.83 -14.59
N ILE A 408 15.58 -4.05 -14.63
CA ILE A 408 14.26 -4.53 -15.06
C ILE A 408 14.32 -5.04 -16.52
N ASN A 409 14.97 -4.28 -17.41
CA ASN A 409 15.06 -4.66 -18.82
C ASN A 409 15.81 -5.97 -19.05
N ILE A 410 16.83 -6.26 -18.23
CA ILE A 410 17.64 -7.48 -18.29
C ILE A 410 16.90 -8.68 -17.69
N HIS A 411 16.30 -8.51 -16.51
CA HIS A 411 15.87 -9.65 -15.68
C HIS A 411 14.38 -10.01 -15.77
N TYR A 412 13.55 -9.15 -16.35
CA TYR A 412 12.10 -9.38 -16.38
C TYR A 412 11.65 -9.94 -17.72
N ARG A 413 10.73 -10.91 -17.67
CA ARG A 413 9.98 -11.36 -18.85
C ARG A 413 9.00 -10.27 -19.31
N ASP A 414 8.76 -10.20 -20.61
CA ASP A 414 7.78 -9.32 -21.25
C ASP A 414 6.39 -9.95 -21.39
N SER A 415 6.29 -11.25 -21.15
CA SER A 415 5.05 -12.01 -21.10
C SER A 415 5.18 -13.11 -20.06
N LEU A 416 4.19 -13.21 -19.18
CA LEU A 416 4.12 -14.26 -18.18
C LEU A 416 2.66 -14.72 -18.02
N LYS A 417 2.43 -16.00 -18.30
CA LYS A 417 1.20 -16.74 -17.99
C LYS A 417 1.34 -17.44 -16.65
N LEU A 418 0.20 -17.85 -16.08
CA LEU A 418 0.20 -18.64 -14.85
C LEU A 418 0.92 -19.99 -14.99
N GLU A 419 0.85 -20.63 -16.17
CA GLU A 419 1.57 -21.88 -16.46
C GLU A 419 3.10 -21.70 -16.44
N ASP A 420 3.60 -20.51 -16.76
CA ASP A 420 5.03 -20.20 -16.76
C ASP A 420 5.61 -20.14 -15.33
N LEU A 421 4.77 -20.02 -14.30
CA LEU A 421 5.20 -20.09 -12.91
C LEU A 421 5.80 -21.45 -12.56
N ALA A 422 5.50 -22.49 -13.34
CA ALA A 422 6.03 -23.84 -13.19
C ALA A 422 7.38 -24.04 -13.90
N ASP A 423 7.83 -23.07 -14.71
CA ASP A 423 9.10 -23.13 -15.44
C ASP A 423 10.29 -23.13 -14.47
N PRO A 424 11.14 -24.17 -14.48
CA PRO A 424 12.34 -24.21 -13.65
C PRO A 424 13.26 -23.00 -13.85
N SER A 425 13.34 -22.49 -15.08
CA SER A 425 14.21 -21.35 -15.41
C SER A 425 13.77 -20.08 -14.71
N LEU A 426 12.46 -19.93 -14.43
CA LEU A 426 11.93 -18.74 -13.75
C LEU A 426 12.47 -18.61 -12.32
N VAL A 427 12.69 -19.72 -11.61
CA VAL A 427 13.28 -19.70 -10.26
C VAL A 427 14.71 -19.17 -10.30
N ASP A 428 15.50 -19.68 -11.24
CA ASP A 428 16.90 -19.27 -11.39
C ASP A 428 16.98 -17.79 -11.84
N GLU A 429 16.11 -17.37 -12.76
CA GLU A 429 15.99 -15.98 -13.21
C GLU A 429 15.60 -15.02 -12.06
N THR A 430 14.60 -15.38 -11.24
CA THR A 430 14.13 -14.49 -10.17
C THR A 430 15.16 -14.40 -9.04
N GLN A 431 15.81 -15.50 -8.67
CA GLN A 431 16.87 -15.50 -7.66
C GLN A 431 18.08 -14.69 -8.13
N GLU A 432 18.50 -14.82 -9.40
CA GLU A 432 19.57 -14.01 -9.96
C GLU A 432 19.19 -12.52 -9.99
N ALA A 433 17.97 -12.20 -10.43
CA ALA A 433 17.47 -10.83 -10.42
C ALA A 433 17.54 -10.22 -9.01
N LEU A 434 17.08 -10.94 -7.99
CA LEU A 434 17.10 -10.50 -6.60
C LEU A 434 18.52 -10.40 -6.04
N ASN A 435 19.44 -11.30 -6.40
CA ASN A 435 20.85 -11.19 -6.04
C ASN A 435 21.46 -9.89 -6.57
N VAL A 436 21.29 -9.60 -7.85
CA VAL A 436 21.77 -8.35 -8.46
C VAL A 436 21.12 -7.15 -7.79
N LEU A 437 19.81 -7.21 -7.50
CA LEU A 437 19.10 -6.12 -6.84
C LEU A 437 19.65 -5.82 -5.43
N THR A 438 19.92 -6.85 -4.62
CA THR A 438 20.52 -6.64 -3.29
C THR A 438 21.89 -5.99 -3.35
N GLN A 439 22.64 -6.17 -4.44
CA GLN A 439 23.91 -5.47 -4.68
C GLN A 439 23.69 -4.04 -5.17
N ILE A 440 22.69 -3.79 -6.02
CA ILE A 440 22.34 -2.44 -6.49
C ILE A 440 21.94 -1.55 -5.30
N LEU A 441 21.14 -2.10 -4.39
CA LEU A 441 20.53 -1.42 -3.25
C LEU A 441 21.32 -1.55 -1.94
N ASP A 442 22.44 -2.29 -1.95
CA ASP A 442 23.29 -2.56 -0.78
C ASP A 442 22.50 -3.06 0.44
N LEU A 443 21.73 -4.13 0.22
CA LEU A 443 20.83 -4.71 1.23
C LEU A 443 21.46 -5.86 2.03
N GLY A 444 22.61 -6.37 1.58
CA GLY A 444 23.15 -7.63 2.09
C GLY A 444 22.24 -8.82 1.74
N ARG A 445 22.24 -9.85 2.60
CA ARG A 445 21.50 -11.10 2.39
C ARG A 445 20.17 -11.05 3.14
N ILE A 446 19.11 -10.63 2.45
CA ILE A 446 17.78 -10.39 3.05
C ILE A 446 16.73 -11.42 2.63
N TYR A 447 16.98 -12.17 1.56
CA TYR A 447 16.10 -13.24 1.09
C TYR A 447 16.53 -14.60 1.65
N ASP A 448 15.60 -15.55 1.70
CA ASP A 448 15.87 -16.84 2.34
C ASP A 448 16.83 -17.68 1.50
N PHE A 449 16.73 -17.61 0.17
CA PHE A 449 17.67 -18.30 -0.75
C PHE A 449 19.13 -17.79 -0.68
N GLN A 450 19.38 -16.64 -0.05
CA GLN A 450 20.71 -16.06 0.10
C GLN A 450 21.41 -16.47 1.42
N GLN A 451 20.66 -17.04 2.36
CA GLN A 451 21.11 -17.31 3.74
C GLN A 451 21.82 -18.64 3.89
#